data_AF-A0A0J9R6L2-F1
#
_entry.id   AF-A0A0J9R6L2-F1
#
_cell.length_a   1.000
_cell.length_b   1.000
_cell.length_c   1.000
_cell.angle_alpha   90.00
_cell.angle_beta   90.00
_cell.angle_gamma   90.00
#
_symmetry.space_group_name_H-M   'P 1'
#
loop_
_entity.id
_entity.type
_entity.pdbx_description
1 polymer ?
#
loop_
_entity_poly.entity_id
_entity_poly.type
_entity_poly.pdbx_seq_one_letter_code
_entity_poly.pdbx_strand_id
1 'polypeptide(L)'
;MADLEAVLADVSYLMAMEKSKCTPAARASKKLNLPDPSVRSVMYKYLEKEGELNFHKIFNEVLGYLLFKDFCENDSEEPIQQLKFFEQIKLFEKTECYDERKKMARDIYDNFIMEEMLSHTYEYSKHAVASVQKYLLKNEVPVDLFEVSYFIKAIYNTIILWMVFG
;
A
#
# COMPACT_ATOMS: atom_id res chain seq x y z
N MET A 1 -32.32 -27.45 50.50
CA MET A 1 -31.21 -28.12 49.78
C MET A 1 -31.07 -27.64 48.33
N ALA A 2 -31.96 -26.76 47.80
CA ALA A 2 -31.91 -26.26 46.42
C ALA A 2 -30.92 -25.09 46.17
N ASP A 3 -30.51 -24.38 47.21
CA ASP A 3 -29.76 -23.12 47.06
C ASP A 3 -28.30 -23.36 46.65
N LEU A 4 -27.69 -24.46 47.13
CA LEU A 4 -26.31 -24.81 46.79
C LEU A 4 -26.18 -25.31 45.34
N GLU A 5 -27.19 -26.03 44.84
CA GLU A 5 -27.18 -26.59 43.49
C GLU A 5 -27.35 -25.50 42.42
N ALA A 6 -28.18 -24.49 42.69
CA ALA A 6 -28.33 -23.32 41.83
C ALA A 6 -27.04 -22.50 41.73
N VAL A 7 -26.37 -22.25 42.85
CA VAL A 7 -25.09 -21.53 42.87
C VAL A 7 -24.01 -22.28 42.10
N LEU A 8 -23.95 -23.61 42.25
CA LEU A 8 -22.99 -24.44 41.52
C LEU A 8 -23.26 -24.45 40.01
N ALA A 9 -24.54 -24.46 39.60
CA ALA A 9 -24.92 -24.35 38.20
C ALA A 9 -24.45 -23.02 37.59
N ASP A 10 -24.67 -21.90 38.29
CA ASP A 10 -24.27 -20.56 37.83
C ASP A 10 -22.75 -20.41 37.72
N VAL A 11 -22.00 -20.90 38.72
CA VAL A 11 -20.53 -20.90 38.67
C VAL A 11 -20.02 -21.76 37.51
N SER A 12 -20.63 -22.93 37.27
CA SER A 12 -20.25 -23.80 36.16
C SER A 12 -20.51 -23.15 34.80
N TYR A 13 -21.61 -22.41 34.65
CA TYR A 13 -21.95 -21.69 33.43
C TYR A 13 -21.00 -20.53 33.16
N LEU A 14 -20.66 -19.74 34.19
CA LEU A 14 -19.68 -18.65 34.07
C LEU A 14 -18.29 -19.18 33.71
N MET A 15 -17.84 -20.27 34.35
CA MET A 15 -16.57 -20.92 33.99
C MET A 15 -16.58 -21.48 32.56
N ALA A 16 -17.73 -21.99 32.08
CA ALA A 16 -17.88 -22.45 30.70
C ALA A 16 -17.84 -21.28 29.70
N MET A 17 -18.48 -20.14 30.02
CA MET A 17 -18.41 -18.93 29.21
C MET A 17 -16.99 -18.38 29.12
N GLU A 18 -16.25 -18.34 30.23
CA GLU A 18 -14.84 -17.90 30.23
C GLU A 18 -13.94 -18.82 29.40
N LYS A 19 -14.15 -20.14 29.44
CA LYS A 19 -13.44 -21.09 28.56
C LYS A 19 -13.78 -20.92 27.08
N SER A 20 -15.02 -20.57 26.74
CA SER A 20 -15.47 -20.40 25.34
C SER A 20 -14.93 -19.13 24.66
N LYS A 21 -14.54 -18.10 25.43
CA LYS A 21 -13.98 -16.84 24.90
C LYS A 21 -12.59 -16.99 24.27
N CYS A 22 -11.92 -18.13 24.49
CA CYS A 22 -10.56 -18.40 23.97
C CYS A 22 -10.49 -19.42 22.83
N THR A 23 -11.63 -19.88 22.29
CA THR A 23 -11.62 -20.58 21.00
C THR A 23 -11.84 -19.54 19.90
N PRO A 24 -10.82 -19.21 19.09
CA PRO A 24 -11.08 -18.54 17.82
C PRO A 24 -12.12 -19.39 17.10
N ALA A 25 -13.22 -18.79 16.64
CA ALA A 25 -14.12 -19.47 15.74
C ALA A 25 -13.27 -19.93 14.55
N ALA A 26 -12.94 -21.23 14.52
CA ALA A 26 -12.17 -21.83 13.44
C ALA A 26 -13.07 -21.81 12.21
N ARG A 27 -13.11 -20.67 11.52
CA ARG A 27 -13.59 -20.63 10.15
C ARG A 27 -12.76 -21.67 9.42
N ALA A 28 -13.40 -22.74 8.98
CA ALA A 28 -12.78 -23.71 8.10
C ALA A 28 -12.45 -22.97 6.80
N SER A 29 -11.23 -22.42 6.73
CA SER A 29 -10.67 -21.81 5.53
C SER A 29 -10.49 -22.94 4.52
N LYS A 30 -11.52 -23.21 3.71
CA LYS A 30 -11.34 -24.05 2.52
C LYS A 30 -10.23 -23.38 1.71
N LYS A 31 -9.08 -24.05 1.59
CA LYS A 31 -7.92 -23.55 0.85
C LYS A 31 -8.39 -23.17 -0.56
N LEU A 32 -8.27 -21.90 -0.90
CA LEU A 32 -8.57 -21.41 -2.25
C LEU A 32 -7.50 -21.98 -3.19
N ASN A 33 -7.93 -22.77 -4.17
CA ASN A 33 -7.05 -23.26 -5.23
C ASN A 33 -7.11 -22.30 -6.40
N LEU A 34 -5.96 -21.77 -6.81
CA LEU A 34 -5.86 -20.93 -7.99
C LEU A 34 -6.02 -21.80 -9.26
N PRO A 35 -6.63 -21.26 -10.32
CA PRO A 35 -6.70 -21.93 -11.61
C PRO A 35 -5.31 -22.10 -12.24
N ASP A 36 -5.20 -23.04 -13.18
CA ASP A 36 -3.97 -23.28 -13.91
C ASP A 36 -3.51 -22.04 -14.72
N PRO A 37 -2.20 -21.77 -14.83
CA PRO A 37 -1.68 -20.61 -15.57
C PRO A 37 -2.14 -20.50 -17.03
N SER A 38 -2.56 -21.60 -17.66
CA SER A 38 -3.13 -21.59 -19.03
C SER A 38 -4.33 -20.64 -19.18
N VAL A 39 -5.08 -20.39 -18.10
CA VAL A 39 -6.20 -19.43 -18.07
C VAL A 39 -5.76 -18.00 -18.36
N ARG A 40 -4.48 -17.67 -18.17
CA ARG A 40 -3.92 -16.33 -18.44
C ARG A 40 -4.29 -15.80 -19.81
N SER A 41 -4.15 -16.62 -20.86
CA SER A 41 -4.40 -16.20 -22.24
C SER A 41 -5.85 -15.79 -22.51
N VAL A 42 -6.81 -16.52 -21.91
CA VAL A 42 -8.24 -16.22 -22.00
C VAL A 42 -8.59 -15.00 -21.16
N MET A 43 -8.06 -14.94 -19.93
CA MET A 43 -8.31 -13.85 -19.00
C MET A 43 -7.75 -12.52 -19.52
N TYR A 44 -6.56 -12.54 -20.12
CA TYR A 44 -5.95 -11.35 -20.71
C TYR A 44 -6.82 -10.75 -21.80
N LYS A 45 -7.28 -11.56 -22.78
CA LYS A 45 -8.16 -11.10 -23.86
C LYS A 45 -9.49 -10.58 -23.34
N TYR A 46 -10.02 -11.20 -22.29
CA TYR A 46 -11.25 -10.74 -21.65
C TYR A 46 -11.05 -9.36 -21.02
N LEU A 47 -10.04 -9.20 -20.16
CA LEU A 47 -9.74 -7.94 -19.49
C LEU A 47 -9.35 -6.82 -20.47
N GLU A 48 -8.67 -7.16 -21.56
CA GLU A 48 -8.35 -6.23 -22.64
C GLU A 48 -9.62 -5.70 -23.30
N LYS A 49 -10.56 -6.60 -23.65
CA LYS A 49 -11.84 -6.24 -24.28
C LYS A 49 -12.71 -5.38 -23.37
N GLU A 50 -12.71 -5.64 -22.07
CA GLU A 50 -13.45 -4.85 -21.07
C GLU A 50 -12.74 -3.53 -20.72
N GLY A 51 -11.52 -3.30 -21.23
CA GLY A 51 -10.74 -2.08 -20.91
C GLY A 51 -10.28 -2.03 -19.45
N GLU A 52 -10.10 -3.20 -18.83
CA GLU A 52 -9.65 -3.36 -17.44
C GLU A 52 -8.11 -3.46 -17.34
N LEU A 53 -7.42 -3.68 -18.47
CA LEU A 53 -5.96 -3.63 -18.56
C LEU A 53 -5.42 -2.20 -18.57
N ASN A 54 -5.75 -1.44 -17.53
CA ASN A 54 -5.19 -0.13 -17.26
C ASN A 54 -4.41 -0.19 -15.95
N PHE A 55 -3.18 0.33 -15.94
CA PHE A 55 -2.36 0.36 -14.74
C PHE A 55 -3.10 1.02 -13.57
N HIS A 56 -3.81 2.13 -13.78
CA HIS A 56 -4.55 2.79 -12.69
C HIS A 56 -5.62 1.88 -12.08
N LYS A 57 -6.26 1.04 -12.90
CA LYS A 57 -7.27 0.09 -12.41
C LYS A 57 -6.59 -1.04 -11.64
N ILE A 58 -5.56 -1.66 -12.22
CA ILE A 58 -4.84 -2.78 -11.62
C ILE A 58 -4.14 -2.34 -10.32
N PHE A 59 -3.45 -1.20 -10.33
CA PHE A 59 -2.67 -0.70 -9.18
C PHE A 59 -3.54 -0.25 -8.01
N ASN A 60 -4.77 0.20 -8.26
CA ASN A 60 -5.69 0.56 -7.18
C ASN A 60 -6.43 -0.65 -6.58
N GLU A 61 -6.37 -1.81 -7.23
CA GLU A 61 -6.86 -3.06 -6.65
C GLU A 61 -5.82 -3.65 -5.68
N VAL A 62 -6.28 -4.15 -4.53
CA VAL A 62 -5.39 -4.68 -3.48
C VAL A 62 -4.47 -5.78 -4.02
N LEU A 63 -5.02 -6.74 -4.78
CA LEU A 63 -4.23 -7.83 -5.37
C LEU A 63 -3.29 -7.33 -6.46
N GLY A 64 -3.74 -6.36 -7.28
CA GLY A 64 -2.91 -5.81 -8.35
C GLY A 64 -1.72 -5.01 -7.80
N TYR A 65 -1.92 -4.22 -6.75
CA TYR A 65 -0.84 -3.56 -6.02
C TYR A 65 0.16 -4.56 -5.41
N LEU A 66 -0.34 -5.62 -4.74
CA LEU A 66 0.54 -6.61 -4.11
C LEU A 66 1.38 -7.37 -5.13
N LEU A 67 0.77 -7.80 -6.24
CA LEU A 67 1.50 -8.45 -7.34
C LEU A 67 2.50 -7.51 -7.99
N PHE A 68 2.13 -6.24 -8.15
CA PHE A 68 3.02 -5.22 -8.67
C PHE A 68 4.22 -4.99 -7.74
N LYS A 69 3.97 -4.88 -6.43
CA LYS A 69 5.01 -4.74 -5.42
C LYS A 69 5.96 -5.94 -5.42
N ASP A 70 5.41 -7.15 -5.44
CA ASP A 70 6.17 -8.41 -5.50
C ASP A 70 7.11 -8.42 -6.71
N PHE A 71 6.60 -8.03 -7.89
CA PHE A 71 7.41 -7.87 -9.09
C PHE A 71 8.56 -6.86 -8.91
N CYS A 72 8.30 -5.72 -8.27
CA CYS A 72 9.31 -4.68 -8.02
C CYS A 72 10.36 -5.06 -6.95
N GLU A 73 10.07 -6.04 -6.09
CA GLU A 73 10.97 -6.47 -5.02
C GLU A 73 11.77 -7.72 -5.42
N ASN A 74 11.18 -8.61 -6.21
CA ASN A 74 11.73 -9.94 -6.50
C ASN A 74 12.16 -10.13 -7.96
N ASP A 75 11.51 -9.47 -8.92
CA ASP A 75 11.74 -9.70 -10.35
C ASP A 75 12.48 -8.54 -11.06
N SER A 76 12.54 -7.35 -10.46
CA SER A 76 13.25 -6.21 -11.04
C SER A 76 14.76 -6.27 -10.80
N GLU A 77 15.57 -6.12 -11.85
CA GLU A 77 17.04 -6.06 -11.74
C GLU A 77 17.52 -4.79 -11.03
N GLU A 78 16.78 -3.68 -11.14
CA GLU A 78 17.10 -2.40 -10.51
C GLU A 78 16.03 -1.99 -9.47
N PRO A 79 16.45 -1.42 -8.33
CA PRO A 79 15.50 -0.99 -7.31
C PRO A 79 14.62 0.16 -7.81
N ILE A 80 13.31 -0.07 -7.83
CA ILE A 80 12.32 0.92 -8.27
C ILE A 80 12.08 1.95 -7.16
N GLN A 81 12.90 3.01 -7.15
CA GLN A 81 12.86 4.10 -6.15
C GLN A 81 11.48 4.78 -6.08
N GLN A 82 10.77 4.81 -7.20
CA GLN A 82 9.41 5.33 -7.31
C GLN A 82 8.41 4.61 -6.41
N LEU A 83 8.48 3.28 -6.34
CA LEU A 83 7.59 2.50 -5.48
C LEU A 83 7.87 2.83 -4.01
N LYS A 84 9.16 2.93 -3.63
CA LYS A 84 9.55 3.34 -2.27
C LYS A 84 9.05 4.74 -1.93
N PHE A 85 9.18 5.68 -2.86
CA PHE A 85 8.67 7.04 -2.69
C PHE A 85 7.14 7.05 -2.48
N PHE A 86 6.39 6.31 -3.29
CA PHE A 86 4.95 6.16 -3.13
C PHE A 86 4.57 5.60 -1.75
N GLU A 87 5.25 4.55 -1.28
CA GLU A 87 5.00 3.96 0.03
C GLU A 87 5.28 4.94 1.17
N GLN A 88 6.36 5.72 1.07
CA GLN A 88 6.69 6.75 2.07
C GLN A 88 5.64 7.86 2.12
N ILE A 89 5.10 8.29 0.96
CA ILE A 89 3.99 9.24 0.92
C ILE A 89 2.73 8.63 1.58
N LYS A 90 2.41 7.37 1.28
CA LYS A 90 1.26 6.69 1.90
C LYS A 90 1.42 6.49 3.40
N LEU A 91 2.64 6.34 3.89
CA LEU A 91 2.92 6.34 5.32
C LEU A 91 2.76 7.75 5.91
N PHE A 92 3.31 8.77 5.24
CA PHE A 92 3.21 10.17 5.63
C PHE A 92 1.75 10.64 5.76
N GLU A 93 0.88 10.28 4.81
CA GLU A 93 -0.56 10.58 4.82
C GLU A 93 -1.28 9.98 6.04
N LYS A 94 -0.79 8.84 6.56
CA LYS A 94 -1.36 8.13 7.71
C LYS A 94 -0.80 8.60 9.06
N THR A 95 0.32 9.31 9.06
CA THR A 95 0.96 9.79 10.28
C THR A 95 0.14 10.93 10.89
N GLU A 96 -0.42 10.72 12.08
CA GLU A 96 -1.22 11.74 12.79
C GLU A 96 -0.34 12.74 13.54
N CYS A 97 0.76 12.25 14.12
CA CYS A 97 1.70 13.05 14.91
C CYS A 97 2.42 14.10 14.06
N TYR A 98 2.31 15.37 14.45
CA TYR A 98 2.86 16.48 13.68
C TYR A 98 4.40 16.46 13.61
N ASP A 99 5.08 16.21 14.72
CA ASP A 99 6.54 16.22 14.77
C ASP A 99 7.15 15.07 13.96
N GLU A 100 6.53 13.88 14.01
CA GLU A 100 6.90 12.73 13.19
C GLU A 100 6.67 13.02 11.71
N ARG A 101 5.48 13.53 11.36
CA ARG A 101 5.14 13.92 9.99
C ARG A 101 6.11 14.97 9.45
N LYS A 102 6.54 15.92 10.28
CA LYS A 102 7.53 16.94 9.91
C LYS A 102 8.89 16.35 9.62
N LYS A 103 9.35 15.39 10.43
CA LYS A 103 10.59 14.67 10.19
C LYS A 103 10.51 13.86 8.89
N MET A 104 9.43 13.09 8.73
CA MET A 104 9.17 12.32 7.51
C MET A 104 9.14 13.20 6.27
N ALA A 105 8.52 14.39 6.31
CA ALA A 105 8.48 15.29 5.17
C ALA A 105 9.89 15.70 4.68
N ARG A 106 10.81 15.94 5.61
CA ARG A 106 12.20 16.26 5.28
C ARG A 106 12.92 15.05 4.72
N ASP A 107 12.79 13.91 5.38
CA ASP A 107 13.40 12.65 4.93
C ASP A 107 12.91 12.27 3.52
N ILE A 108 11.63 12.45 3.22
CA ILE A 108 11.04 12.21 1.91
C ILE A 108 11.62 13.17 0.86
N TYR A 109 11.72 14.45 1.20
CA TYR A 109 12.26 15.46 0.29
C TYR A 109 13.74 15.21 -0.01
N ASP A 110 14.56 14.95 1.00
CA ASP A 110 16.01 14.77 0.82
C ASP A 110 16.35 13.49 0.05
N ASN A 111 15.70 12.36 0.37
CA ASN A 111 16.03 11.06 -0.23
C ASN A 111 15.38 10.81 -1.61
N PHE A 112 14.23 11.42 -1.91
CA PHE A 112 13.52 11.11 -3.17
C PHE A 112 13.42 12.31 -4.11
N ILE A 113 13.26 13.53 -3.59
CA ILE A 113 13.09 14.72 -4.44
C ILE A 113 14.46 15.35 -4.73
N MET A 114 15.28 15.58 -3.71
CA MET A 114 16.58 16.22 -3.86
C MET A 114 17.58 15.30 -4.59
N GLU A 115 17.63 14.02 -4.23
CA GLU A 115 18.50 13.04 -4.90
C GLU A 115 18.21 12.96 -6.41
N GLU A 116 16.94 12.92 -6.80
CA GLU A 116 16.54 12.87 -8.21
C GLU A 116 16.78 14.19 -8.97
N MET A 117 16.63 15.34 -8.29
CA MET A 117 17.00 16.63 -8.88
C MET A 117 18.48 16.73 -9.23
N LEU A 118 19.34 16.05 -8.45
CA LEU A 118 20.79 16.01 -8.66
C LEU A 118 21.20 14.99 -9.72
N SER A 119 20.49 13.86 -9.82
CA SER A 119 20.80 12.79 -10.77
C SER A 119 20.29 13.05 -12.19
N HIS A 120 19.35 13.98 -12.37
CA HIS A 120 18.69 14.29 -13.65
C HIS A 120 18.01 13.08 -14.30
N THR A 121 17.74 12.02 -13.54
CA THR A 121 17.16 10.78 -14.07
C THR A 121 15.68 10.93 -14.39
N TYR A 122 14.96 11.82 -13.67
CA TYR A 122 13.53 12.07 -13.86
C TYR A 122 13.18 13.55 -13.76
N GLU A 123 12.21 13.99 -14.57
CA GLU A 123 11.73 15.38 -14.56
C GLU A 123 10.47 15.53 -13.68
N TYR A 124 10.67 15.70 -12.36
CA TYR A 124 9.59 16.23 -11.53
C TYR A 124 9.20 17.63 -11.98
N SER A 125 7.89 17.93 -11.91
CA SER A 125 7.40 19.27 -12.21
C SER A 125 8.06 20.29 -11.30
N LYS A 126 8.76 21.27 -11.89
CA LYS A 126 9.40 22.38 -11.15
C LYS A 126 8.41 23.11 -10.25
N HIS A 127 7.13 23.19 -10.66
CA HIS A 127 6.08 23.78 -9.85
C HIS A 127 5.73 22.93 -8.62
N ALA A 128 5.66 21.60 -8.77
CA ALA A 128 5.38 20.69 -7.65
C ALA A 128 6.52 20.72 -6.62
N VAL A 129 7.76 20.65 -7.07
CA VAL A 129 8.95 20.74 -6.20
C VAL A 129 8.98 22.08 -5.45
N ALA A 130 8.77 23.20 -6.15
CA ALA A 130 8.76 24.52 -5.53
C ALA A 130 7.64 24.67 -4.49
N SER A 131 6.47 24.05 -4.73
CA SER A 131 5.38 24.02 -3.76
C SER A 131 5.80 23.29 -2.47
N VAL A 132 6.35 22.07 -2.59
CA VAL A 132 6.84 21.29 -1.45
C VAL A 132 7.91 22.06 -0.66
N GLN A 133 8.90 22.64 -1.35
CA GLN A 133 9.94 23.45 -0.73
C GLN A 133 9.37 24.64 0.07
N LYS A 134 8.37 25.33 -0.49
CA LYS A 134 7.73 26.47 0.16
C LYS A 134 7.04 26.07 1.48
N TYR A 135 6.36 24.93 1.52
CA TYR A 135 5.73 24.42 2.73
C TYR A 135 6.77 23.98 3.77
N LEU A 136 7.82 23.26 3.35
CA LEU A 136 8.92 22.85 4.22
C LEU A 136 9.65 24.06 4.86
N LEU A 137 9.89 25.13 4.10
CA LEU A 137 10.49 26.37 4.60
C LEU A 137 9.64 27.08 5.65
N LYS A 138 8.31 27.04 5.49
CA LYS A 138 7.35 27.56 6.48
C LYS A 138 7.17 26.65 7.69
N ASN A 139 7.81 25.48 7.69
CA ASN A 139 7.57 24.40 8.65
C ASN A 139 6.10 23.93 8.68
N GLU A 140 5.34 24.11 7.60
CA GLU A 140 3.96 23.62 7.46
C GLU A 140 3.99 22.27 6.75
N VAL A 141 3.38 21.24 7.33
CA VAL A 141 3.36 19.88 6.78
C VAL A 141 1.93 19.32 6.72
N PRO A 142 1.13 19.79 5.74
CA PRO A 142 -0.21 19.26 5.54
C PRO A 142 -0.16 17.81 5.02
N VAL A 143 -1.22 17.04 5.25
CA VAL A 143 -1.26 15.60 4.91
C VAL A 143 -1.21 15.33 3.40
N ASP A 144 -1.61 16.31 2.60
CA ASP A 144 -1.62 16.29 1.13
C ASP A 144 -0.37 16.97 0.51
N LEU A 145 0.66 17.26 1.32
CA LEU A 145 1.88 17.96 0.89
C LEU A 145 2.51 17.40 -0.39
N PHE A 146 2.53 16.07 -0.54
CA PHE A 146 3.17 15.38 -1.64
C PHE A 146 2.20 14.94 -2.75
N GLU A 147 1.04 15.61 -2.89
CA GLU A 147 -0.05 15.32 -3.84
C GLU A 147 0.33 14.27 -4.90
N VAL A 148 -0.06 13.03 -4.61
CA VAL A 148 0.47 11.84 -5.27
C VAL A 148 0.24 11.89 -6.78
N SER A 149 -0.78 12.61 -7.27
CA SER A 149 -1.13 12.64 -8.69
C SER A 149 -0.01 13.14 -9.64
N TYR A 150 0.84 14.07 -9.18
CA TYR A 150 1.94 14.61 -9.99
C TYR A 150 3.10 13.63 -10.07
N PHE A 151 3.35 12.93 -8.97
CA PHE A 151 4.47 12.02 -8.85
C PHE A 151 4.14 10.64 -9.43
N ILE A 152 2.94 10.11 -9.21
CA ILE A 152 2.58 8.80 -9.75
C ILE A 152 2.58 8.82 -11.29
N LYS A 153 2.33 9.94 -11.98
CA LYS A 153 2.51 10.01 -13.44
C LYS A 153 3.93 9.68 -13.91
N ALA A 154 4.95 10.15 -13.21
CA ALA A 154 6.35 9.81 -13.51
C ALA A 154 6.61 8.32 -13.22
N ILE A 155 6.10 7.82 -12.10
CA ILE A 155 6.16 6.41 -11.69
C ILE A 155 5.48 5.51 -12.74
N TYR A 156 4.26 5.84 -13.15
CA TYR A 156 3.44 5.15 -14.14
C TYR A 156 4.16 5.06 -15.50
N ASN A 157 4.74 6.15 -15.99
CA ASN A 157 5.42 6.13 -17.29
C ASN A 157 6.69 5.28 -17.26
N THR A 158 7.50 5.38 -16.20
CA THR A 158 8.73 4.59 -16.06
C THR A 158 8.42 3.09 -15.96
N ILE A 159 7.45 2.69 -15.15
CA ILE A 159 7.08 1.28 -14.98
C ILE A 159 6.48 0.69 -16.26
N ILE A 160 5.59 1.43 -16.95
CA ILE A 160 4.99 0.97 -18.21
C ILE A 160 6.08 0.81 -19.28
N LEU A 161 7.03 1.74 -19.37
CA LEU A 161 8.18 1.62 -20.27
C LEU A 161 9.01 0.36 -19.97
N TRP A 162 9.28 0.08 -18.69
CA TRP A 162 10.00 -1.13 -18.29
C TRP A 162 9.23 -2.43 -18.58
N MET A 163 7.91 -2.46 -18.39
CA MET A 163 7.09 -3.64 -18.72
C MET A 163 6.92 -3.89 -20.22
N VAL A 164 7.06 -2.84 -21.06
CA VAL A 164 6.87 -2.93 -22.52
C VAL A 164 8.20 -3.15 -23.26
N PHE A 165 9.31 -2.67 -22.71
CA PHE A 165 10.64 -2.73 -23.33
C PHE A 165 11.63 -3.69 -22.64
N GLY A 166 11.19 -4.43 -21.62
CA GLY A 166 11.90 -5.59 -21.07
C GLY A 166 11.73 -6.83 -21.93
#